data_AF-A0A9E3N4R4-F1
#
_entry.id   AF-A0A9E3N4R4-F1
#
_cell.length_a   1.000
_cell.length_b   1.000
_cell.length_c   1.000
_cell.angle_alpha   90.00
_cell.angle_beta   90.00
_cell.angle_gamma   90.00
#
_symmetry.space_group_name_H-M   'P 1'
#
loop_
_entity.id
_entity.type
_entity.pdbx_description
1 polymer ?
#
loop_
_entity_poly.entity_id
_entity_poly.type
_entity_poly.pdbx_seq_one_letter_code
_entity_poly.pdbx_strand_id
1 'polypeptide(L)' 'MIKKFIRKILGVKDKPVATSTEPVVLGPNEHRIDPRLVSSNAIRVTSTLQENGFKAFVVGGAVRDLLLGVKPKD' A
#
# COMPACT_ATOMS: atom_id res chain seq x y z
N MET A 1 28.42 7.64 25.75
CA MET A 1 29.57 7.86 24.83
C MET A 1 30.24 6.55 24.37
N ILE A 2 30.40 5.55 25.23
CA ILE A 2 31.01 4.24 24.90
C ILE A 2 30.36 3.50 23.71
N LYS A 3 29.03 3.47 23.60
CA LYS A 3 28.32 2.77 22.50
C LYS A 3 28.72 3.27 21.10
N LYS A 4 28.99 4.57 20.95
CA LYS A 4 29.44 5.17 19.68
C LYS A 4 30.88 4.74 19.35
N PHE A 5 31.73 4.65 20.37
CA PHE A 5 33.12 4.22 20.21
C PHE A 5 33.22 2.73 19.83
N ILE A 6 32.42 1.87 20.48
CA ILE A 6 32.33 0.44 20.16
C ILE A 6 31.83 0.23 18.71
N ARG A 7 30.77 0.93 18.28
CA ARG A 7 30.31 0.87 16.88
C ARG A 7 31.39 1.24 15.87
N LYS A 8 32.20 2.26 16.19
CA LYS A 8 33.26 2.77 15.31
C LYS A 8 34.42 1.78 15.16
N ILE A 9 34.78 1.07 16.23
CA ILE A 9 35.84 0.05 16.19
C ILE A 9 35.36 -1.25 15.55
N LEU A 10 34.11 -1.65 15.81
CA LEU A 10 33.54 -2.89 15.27
C LEU A 10 33.10 -2.79 13.80
N GLY A 11 33.34 -1.67 13.11
CA GLY A 11 33.07 -1.54 11.68
C GLY A 11 31.60 -1.75 11.29
N VAL A 12 30.67 -1.56 12.22
CA VAL A 12 29.24 -1.70 11.97
C VAL A 12 28.80 -0.55 11.07
N LYS A 13 28.85 -0.77 9.76
CA LYS A 13 28.19 0.11 8.79
C LYS A 13 26.69 0.05 9.11
N ASP A 14 26.09 1.19 9.46
CA ASP A 14 24.64 1.30 9.42
C ASP A 14 24.23 0.87 8.00
N LYS A 15 23.40 -0.19 7.89
CA LYS A 15 22.85 -0.56 6.59
C LYS A 15 22.21 0.71 6.05
N PRO A 16 22.56 1.17 4.84
CA PRO A 16 21.83 2.27 4.24
C PRO A 16 20.36 1.82 4.28
N VAL A 17 19.50 2.63 4.89
CA VAL A 17 18.06 2.49 4.69
C VAL A 17 17.91 2.73 3.20
N ALA A 18 17.89 1.64 2.43
CA ALA A 18 17.65 1.71 1.01
C ALA A 18 16.24 2.28 0.91
N THR A 19 16.15 3.58 0.63
CA THR A 19 14.91 4.23 0.25
C THR A 19 14.54 3.61 -1.10
N SER A 20 13.87 2.47 -1.05
CA SER A 20 13.31 1.83 -2.23
C SER A 20 12.40 2.84 -2.89
N THR A 21 12.73 3.25 -4.11
CA THR A 21 11.86 4.08 -4.95
C THR A 21 10.67 3.30 -5.48
N GLU A 22 10.71 1.98 -5.37
CA GLU A 22 9.62 1.10 -5.76
C GLU A 22 8.47 1.19 -4.76
N PRO A 23 7.22 1.27 -5.24
CA PRO A 23 6.05 1.26 -4.39
C PRO A 23 5.93 -0.08 -3.67
N VAL A 24 5.48 -0.04 -2.42
CA VAL A 24 5.08 -1.24 -1.69
C VAL A 24 3.76 -1.73 -2.28
N VAL A 25 3.74 -2.96 -2.77
CA VAL A 25 2.53 -3.63 -3.26
C VAL A 25 2.06 -4.60 -2.18
N LEU A 26 0.89 -4.31 -1.62
CA LEU A 26 0.26 -5.16 -0.60
C LEU A 26 -0.72 -6.11 -1.27
N GLY A 27 -0.63 -7.40 -0.95
CA GLY A 27 -1.62 -8.40 -1.38
C GLY A 27 -2.89 -8.39 -0.51
N PRO A 28 -3.93 -9.17 -0.89
CA PRO A 28 -5.21 -9.24 -0.18
C PRO A 28 -5.11 -9.49 1.33
N ASN A 29 -4.19 -10.37 1.75
CA ASN A 29 -3.99 -10.72 3.15
C ASN A 29 -3.29 -9.62 3.96
N GLU A 30 -2.55 -8.73 3.27
CA GLU A 30 -1.79 -7.65 3.88
C GLU A 30 -2.64 -6.39 4.03
N HIS A 31 -3.34 -5.97 2.97
CA HIS A 31 -4.18 -4.78 3.01
C HIS A 31 -5.55 -5.01 3.69
N ARG A 32 -6.01 -6.27 3.78
CA ARG A 32 -7.24 -6.67 4.51
C ARG A 32 -8.51 -5.90 4.13
N ILE A 33 -8.59 -5.44 2.89
CA ILE A 33 -9.78 -4.75 2.37
C ILE A 33 -10.85 -5.81 2.18
N ASP A 34 -12.03 -5.59 2.76
CA ASP A 34 -13.20 -6.43 2.52
C ASP A 34 -13.83 -6.04 1.17
N PRO A 35 -13.78 -6.91 0.14
CA PRO A 35 -14.33 -6.60 -1.18
C PRO A 35 -15.83 -6.32 -1.15
N ARG A 36 -16.54 -6.80 -0.12
CA ARG A 36 -17.99 -6.60 0.04
C ARG A 36 -18.35 -5.16 0.40
N LEU A 37 -17.41 -4.38 0.90
CA LEU A 37 -17.60 -2.95 1.19
C LEU A 37 -17.37 -2.07 -0.04
N VAL A 38 -16.79 -2.62 -1.11
CA VAL A 38 -16.54 -1.89 -2.35
C VAL A 38 -17.84 -1.77 -3.14
N SER A 39 -18.11 -0.58 -3.69
CA SER A 39 -19.28 -0.35 -4.56
C SER A 39 -19.26 -1.28 -5.78
N SER A 40 -20.37 -2.00 -6.01
CA SER A 40 -20.53 -2.86 -7.19
C SER A 40 -20.40 -2.07 -8.50
N ASN A 41 -20.78 -0.79 -8.50
CA ASN A 41 -20.63 0.09 -9.65
C ASN A 41 -19.16 0.45 -9.89
N ALA A 42 -18.40 0.72 -8.82
CA ALA A 42 -16.96 0.99 -8.95
C ALA A 42 -16.21 -0.24 -9.48
N ILE A 43 -16.55 -1.44 -9.00
CA ILE A 43 -16.03 -2.70 -9.54
C ILE A 43 -16.37 -2.81 -11.02
N ARG A 44 -17.65 -2.69 -11.40
CA ARG A 44 -18.06 -2.82 -12.80
C ARG A 44 -17.34 -1.84 -13.72
N VAL A 45 -17.29 -0.56 -13.37
CA VAL A 45 -16.64 0.47 -14.19
C VAL A 45 -15.15 0.19 -14.35
N THR A 46 -14.45 -0.09 -13.24
CA THR A 46 -13.01 -0.34 -13.28
C THR A 46 -12.68 -1.61 -14.04
N SER A 47 -13.42 -2.71 -13.82
CA SER A 47 -13.25 -3.96 -14.56
C SER A 47 -13.54 -3.78 -16.05
N THR A 48 -14.63 -3.12 -16.44
CA THR A 48 -14.93 -2.89 -17.87
C THR A 48 -13.85 -2.04 -18.56
N LEU A 49 -13.32 -1.02 -17.89
CA LEU A 49 -12.20 -0.24 -18.43
C LEU A 49 -10.94 -1.11 -18.59
N GLN A 50 -10.62 -1.95 -17.60
CA GLN A 50 -9.48 -2.86 -17.64
C GLN A 50 -9.60 -3.91 -18.74
N GLU A 51 -10.79 -4.49 -18.92
CA GLU A 51 -11.11 -5.44 -20.01
C GLU A 51 -10.91 -4.82 -21.40
N ASN A 52 -11.06 -3.50 -21.52
CA ASN A 52 -10.83 -2.75 -22.76
C ASN A 52 -9.40 -2.18 -22.87
N GLY A 53 -8.47 -2.64 -22.04
CA GLY A 53 -7.05 -2.27 -22.12
C GLY A 53 -6.66 -0.96 -21.45
N PHE A 54 -7.58 -0.35 -20.69
CA PHE A 54 -7.29 0.87 -19.94
C PHE A 54 -6.79 0.56 -18.52
N LYS A 55 -5.97 1.46 -17.98
CA LYS A 55 -5.61 1.43 -16.56
C LYS A 55 -6.68 2.16 -15.75
N ALA A 56 -7.41 1.42 -14.92
CA ALA A 56 -8.44 1.97 -14.03
C ALA A 56 -8.30 1.40 -12.62
N PHE A 57 -8.44 2.26 -11.60
CA PHE A 57 -8.23 1.91 -10.20
C PHE A 57 -9.16 2.70 -9.29
N VAL A 58 -9.52 2.12 -8.14
CA VAL A 58 -10.15 2.84 -7.03
C VAL A 58 -9.06 3.53 -6.22
N VAL A 59 -9.23 4.82 -5.91
CA VAL A 59 -8.22 5.65 -5.23
C VAL A 59 -8.86 6.59 -4.20
N GLY A 60 -8.03 7.33 -3.45
CA GLY A 60 -8.49 8.43 -2.61
C GLY A 60 -9.30 7.98 -1.38
N GLY A 61 -10.40 8.70 -1.11
CA GLY A 61 -11.22 8.51 0.09
C GLY A 61 -11.77 7.09 0.24
N ALA A 62 -12.21 6.47 -0.87
CA ALA A 62 -12.73 5.11 -0.83
C ALA A 62 -11.67 4.11 -0.33
N VAL A 63 -10.42 4.20 -0.80
CA VAL A 63 -9.34 3.30 -0.34
C VAL A 63 -9.03 3.53 1.14
N ARG A 64 -8.96 4.79 1.57
CA ARG A 64 -8.75 5.13 2.99
C ARG A 64 -9.82 4.48 3.88
N ASP A 65 -11.09 4.65 3.52
CA ASP A 65 -12.21 4.16 4.33
C ASP A 65 -12.23 2.62 4.37
N LEU A 66 -11.95 1.97 3.23
CA LEU A 66 -11.81 0.51 3.15
C LEU A 66 -10.67 -0.05 4.02
N LEU A 67 -9.52 0.63 4.07
CA LEU A 67 -8.40 0.25 4.94
C LEU A 67 -8.74 0.39 6.44
N LEU A 68 -9.68 1.27 6.77
CA LEU A 68 -10.22 1.43 8.13
C LEU A 68 -11.39 0.46 8.42
N GLY A 69 -11.77 -0.40 7.47
CA GLY A 69 -12.91 -1.31 7.61
C GLY A 69 -14.26 -0.59 7.58
N VAL A 70 -14.31 0.65 7.08
CA VAL A 70 -15.51 1.47 6.97
C VAL A 70 -16.02 1.42 5.53
N LYS A 71 -17.34 1.37 5.35
CA LYS A 71 -17.95 1.48 4.03
C LYS A 71 -17.69 2.89 3.47
N PRO A 72 -17.07 3.03 2.27
CA PRO A 72 -16.89 4.33 1.63
C PRO A 72 -18.18 5.12 1.49
N LYS A 73 -18.09 6.45 1.64
CA LYS A 73 -19.24 7.35 1.48
C LYS A 73 -19.66 7.50 0.01
N ASP A 74 -18.66 7.50 -0.88
CA ASP A 74 -18.80 7.75 -2.32
C ASP A 74 -18.45 6.47 -3.12
#